data_AF-A0A1I0CXY6-F1
#
_entry.id   AF-A0A1I0CXY6-F1
#
_cell.length_a   1.000
_cell.length_b   1.000
_cell.length_c   1.000
_cell.angle_alpha   90.00
_cell.angle_beta   90.00
_cell.angle_gamma   90.00
#
_symmetry.space_group_name_H-M   'P 1'
#
loop_
_entity.id
_entity.type
_entity.pdbx_description
1 polymer ?
#
loop_
_entity_poly.entity_id
_entity_poly.type
_entity_poly.pdbx_seq_one_letter_code
_entity_poly.pdbx_strand_id
1 'polypeptide(L)'
;MPSLVDYIIYTFIKIDDSLNKILEEYDRPLRARGFKPKLSDSEVITMELIGELFGIDSTVGIWRYFNKHWTHLFPNLSSRSQFAKQ
;
A
#
# COMPACT_ATOMS: atom_id res chain seq x y z
N MET A 1 -22.43 6.00 7.27
CA MET A 1 -21.40 4.99 6.93
C MET A 1 -20.33 5.72 6.14
N PRO A 2 -19.05 5.63 6.51
CA PRO A 2 -17.97 6.16 5.68
C PRO A 2 -18.02 5.51 4.29
N SER A 3 -17.66 6.24 3.24
CA SER A 3 -17.52 5.64 1.92
C SER A 3 -16.32 4.68 1.90
N LEU A 4 -16.25 3.81 0.89
CA LEU A 4 -15.08 2.96 0.71
C LEU A 4 -13.79 3.79 0.53
N VAL A 5 -13.87 4.93 -0.16
CA VAL A 5 -12.74 5.85 -0.32
C VAL A 5 -12.28 6.37 1.04
N ASP A 6 -13.22 6.80 1.89
CA ASP A 6 -12.88 7.27 3.25
C ASP A 6 -12.21 6.16 4.07
N TYR A 7 -12.67 4.91 3.91
CA TYR A 7 -12.09 3.77 4.60
C TYR A 7 -10.66 3.45 4.12
N ILE A 8 -10.41 3.50 2.81
CA ILE A 8 -9.07 3.33 2.23
C ILE A 8 -8.13 4.43 2.73
N ILE A 9 -8.57 5.69 2.68
CA ILE A 9 -7.78 6.84 3.13
C ILE A 9 -7.49 6.74 4.64
N TYR A 10 -8.50 6.42 5.44
CA TYR A 10 -8.32 6.24 6.88
C TYR A 10 -7.32 5.12 7.19
N THR A 11 -7.43 4.00 6.49
CA THR A 11 -6.51 2.87 6.62
C THR A 11 -5.08 3.27 6.26
N PHE A 12 -4.91 4.01 5.16
CA PHE A 12 -3.61 4.54 4.75
C PHE A 12 -2.99 5.41 5.84
N ILE A 13 -3.73 6.39 6.36
CA ILE A 13 -3.24 7.29 7.42
C ILE A 13 -2.79 6.48 8.65
N LYS A 14 -3.59 5.49 9.07
CA LYS A 14 -3.23 4.66 10.23
C LYS A 14 -1.99 3.81 10.00
N ILE A 15 -1.83 3.26 8.80
CA ILE A 15 -0.64 2.49 8.45
C ILE A 15 0.58 3.42 8.41
N ASP A 16 0.48 4.57 7.75
CA ASP A 16 1.59 5.50 7.60
C ASP A 16 2.06 6.03 8.96
N ASP A 17 1.13 6.50 9.80
CA ASP A 17 1.43 6.96 11.16
C ASP A 17 2.09 5.86 12.01
N SER A 18 1.61 4.63 11.91
CA SER A 18 2.14 3.51 12.70
C SER A 18 3.51 3.08 12.20
N LEU A 19 3.70 3.03 10.88
CA LEU A 19 4.96 2.66 10.29
C LEU A 19 6.04 3.71 10.59
N ASN A 20 5.72 5.00 10.47
CA ASN A 20 6.66 6.08 10.79
C ASN A 20 7.09 6.01 12.26
N LYS A 21 6.16 5.78 13.20
CA LYS A 21 6.50 5.59 14.63
C LYS A 21 7.46 4.43 14.87
N ILE A 22 7.23 3.30 14.20
CA ILE A 22 8.12 2.14 14.28
C ILE A 22 9.49 2.52 13.71
N LEU A 23 9.56 3.16 12.54
CA LEU A 23 10.85 3.50 11.94
C LEU A 23 11.65 4.52 12.75
N GLU A 24 10.97 5.47 13.40
CA GLU A 24 11.57 6.40 14.37
C GLU A 24 12.10 5.69 15.61
N GLU A 25 11.36 4.72 16.17
CA GLU A 25 11.76 3.98 17.36
C GLU A 25 12.99 3.10 17.12
N TYR A 26 13.08 2.45 15.96
CA TYR A 26 14.14 1.49 15.66
C TYR A 26 15.33 2.09 14.89
N ASP A 27 15.31 3.38 14.55
CA ASP A 27 16.33 4.12 13.77
C ASP A 27 16.88 3.32 12.58
N ARG A 28 16.00 2.63 11.86
CA ARG A 28 16.38 1.75 10.75
C ARG A 28 15.37 1.80 9.61
N PRO A 29 15.82 1.88 8.35
CA PRO A 29 14.92 1.78 7.21
C PRO A 29 14.40 0.35 7.04
N LEU A 30 13.17 0.18 6.55
CA LEU A 30 12.63 -1.15 6.18
C LEU A 30 13.48 -1.82 5.10
N ARG A 31 13.94 -1.05 4.11
CA ARG A 31 14.81 -1.53 3.04
C ARG A 31 16.20 -0.92 3.18
N ALA A 32 17.22 -1.78 3.27
CA ALA A 32 18.62 -1.35 3.38
C ALA A 32 19.34 -1.25 2.01
N ARG A 33 18.77 -1.82 0.93
CA ARG A 33 19.40 -1.92 -0.39
C ARG A 33 18.36 -1.87 -1.52
N GLY A 34 18.83 -1.58 -2.73
CA GLY A 34 18.03 -1.54 -3.94
C GLY A 34 17.56 -0.13 -4.31
N PHE A 35 16.90 -0.02 -5.47
CA PHE A 35 16.28 1.24 -5.88
C PHE A 35 15.05 1.53 -5.02
N LYS A 36 14.86 2.79 -4.65
CA LYS A 36 13.66 3.21 -3.92
C LYS A 36 12.42 2.93 -4.81
N PRO A 37 11.47 2.11 -4.35
CA PRO A 37 10.25 1.89 -5.11
C PRO A 37 9.43 3.18 -5.22
N LYS A 38 8.59 3.26 -6.26
CA LYS A 38 7.73 4.42 -6.49
C LYS A 38 6.57 4.48 -5.50
N LEU A 39 6.06 3.32 -5.09
CA LEU A 39 5.10 3.21 -4.01
C LEU A 39 5.85 3.19 -2.68
N SER A 40 5.29 3.87 -1.68
CA SER A 40 5.75 3.75 -0.30
C SER A 40 5.33 2.41 0.30
N ASP A 41 6.02 2.01 1.37
CA ASP A 41 5.63 0.81 2.13
C ASP A 41 4.21 0.94 2.70
N SER A 42 3.84 2.13 3.17
CA SER A 42 2.49 2.42 3.65
C SER A 42 1.43 2.21 2.56
N GLU A 43 1.70 2.66 1.32
CA GLU A 43 0.78 2.45 0.19
C GLU A 43 0.60 0.95 -0.11
N VAL A 44 1.70 0.19 -0.15
CA VAL A 44 1.68 -1.25 -0.43
C VAL A 44 0.92 -2.00 0.66
N ILE A 45 1.24 -1.76 1.94
CA ILE A 45 0.58 -2.42 3.07
C ILE A 45 -0.92 -2.08 3.09
N THR A 46 -1.29 -0.84 2.75
CA THR A 46 -2.70 -0.44 2.63
C THR A 46 -3.42 -1.24 1.55
N MET A 47 -2.81 -1.36 0.37
CA MET A 47 -3.40 -2.11 -0.74
C MET A 47 -3.55 -3.60 -0.42
N GLU A 48 -2.53 -4.20 0.19
CA GLU A 48 -2.56 -5.61 0.62
C GLU A 48 -3.64 -5.85 1.68
N LEU A 49 -3.72 -4.99 2.70
CA LEU A 49 -4.72 -5.12 3.76
C LEU A 49 -6.16 -4.98 3.24
N ILE A 50 -6.43 -3.94 2.44
CA ILE A 50 -7.75 -3.74 1.85
C ILE A 50 -8.10 -4.86 0.87
N GLY A 51 -7.11 -5.35 0.11
CA GLY A 51 -7.26 -6.50 -0.78
C GLY A 51 -7.69 -7.76 -0.06
N GLU A 52 -6.99 -8.09 1.03
CA GLU A 52 -7.30 -9.22 1.90
C GLU A 52 -8.69 -9.09 2.53
N LEU A 53 -9.06 -7.90 3.03
CA LEU A 53 -10.40 -7.64 3.58
C LEU A 53 -11.52 -7.83 2.54
N PHE A 54 -11.19 -7.75 1.26
CA PHE A 54 -12.11 -7.99 0.15
C PHE A 54 -12.07 -9.43 -0.38
N GLY A 55 -11.32 -10.31 0.26
CA GLY A 55 -11.13 -11.71 -0.17
C GLY A 55 -10.36 -11.83 -1.47
N ILE A 56 -9.44 -10.91 -1.74
CA ILE A 56 -8.57 -10.93 -2.92
C ILE A 56 -7.23 -11.54 -2.53
N ASP A 57 -7.16 -12.88 -2.52
CA ASP A 57 -6.02 -13.64 -1.99
C ASP A 57 -4.77 -13.66 -2.89
N SER A 58 -4.65 -12.73 -3.84
CA SER A 58 -3.47 -12.65 -4.71
C SER A 58 -3.02 -11.23 -4.94
N THR A 59 -1.72 -11.00 -4.83
CA THR A 59 -1.04 -9.74 -5.20
C THR A 59 -1.40 -9.29 -6.61
N VAL A 60 -1.63 -10.23 -7.54
CA VAL A 60 -2.11 -9.92 -8.90
C VAL A 60 -3.55 -9.42 -8.90
N GLY A 61 -4.43 -10.05 -8.13
CA GLY A 61 -5.81 -9.60 -7.95
C GLY A 61 -5.88 -8.22 -7.31
N ILE A 62 -5.08 -8.00 -6.26
CA ILE A 62 -4.96 -6.74 -5.54
C ILE A 62 -4.51 -5.64 -6.50
N TRP A 63 -3.40 -5.87 -7.22
CA TRP A 63 -2.92 -4.93 -8.23
C TRP A 63 -4.01 -4.62 -9.27
N ARG A 64 -4.70 -5.64 -9.80
CA ARG A 64 -5.76 -5.45 -10.80
C ARG A 64 -6.92 -4.62 -10.25
N TYR A 65 -7.31 -4.84 -9.01
CA TYR A 65 -8.39 -4.12 -8.35
C TYR A 65 -8.03 -2.64 -8.18
N PHE A 66 -6.90 -2.34 -7.55
CA PHE A 66 -6.46 -0.96 -7.34
C PHE A 66 -6.16 -0.22 -8.64
N ASN A 67 -5.53 -0.89 -9.61
CA ASN A 67 -5.25 -0.31 -10.91
C ASN A 67 -6.53 0.02 -11.71
N LYS A 68 -7.63 -0.68 -11.44
CA LYS A 68 -8.92 -0.44 -12.10
C LYS A 68 -9.74 0.65 -11.41
N HIS A 69 -9.67 0.72 -10.08
CA HIS A 69 -10.63 1.49 -9.29
C HIS A 69 -10.03 2.71 -8.58
N TRP A 70 -8.76 2.66 -8.19
CA TRP A 70 -8.19 3.57 -7.19
C TRP A 70 -6.84 4.17 -7.59
N THR A 71 -6.52 4.21 -8.89
CA THR A 71 -5.27 4.81 -9.40
C THR A 71 -5.10 6.28 -9.04
N HIS A 72 -6.20 7.02 -8.84
CA HIS A 72 -6.16 8.40 -8.38
C HIS A 72 -5.72 8.54 -6.90
N LEU A 73 -5.94 7.50 -6.08
CA LEU A 73 -5.45 7.44 -4.70
C LEU A 73 -3.99 6.96 -4.65
N PHE A 74 -3.57 6.13 -5.60
CA PHE A 74 -2.23 5.54 -5.70
C PHE A 74 -1.59 5.87 -7.06
N PRO A 75 -1.26 7.15 -7.35
CA PRO A 75 -0.79 7.57 -8.67
C PRO A 75 0.55 6.93 -9.08
N ASN A 76 1.30 6.42 -8.11
CA ASN A 76 2.57 5.71 -8.34
C ASN A 76 2.39 4.20 -8.59
N LEU A 77 1.16 3.70 -8.55
CA LEU A 77 0.85 2.32 -8.90
C LEU A 77 1.18 2.10 -10.37
N SER A 78 2.25 1.33 -10.60
CA SER A 78 2.85 1.14 -11.90
C SER A 78 2.55 -0.26 -12.43
N SER A 79 3.51 -0.94 -13.05
CA SER A 79 3.26 -2.27 -13.60
C SER A 79 3.01 -3.30 -12.49
N ARG A 80 2.23 -4.33 -12.83
CA ARG A 80 2.05 -5.52 -11.98
C ARG A 80 3.39 -6.10 -11.50
N SER A 81 4.40 -6.11 -12.37
CA SER A 81 5.73 -6.63 -12.04
C SER A 81 6.52 -5.75 -11.09
N GLN A 82 6.24 -4.44 -11.01
CA GLN A 82 6.82 -3.54 -10.01
C GLN A 82 6.10 -3.64 -8.67
N PHE A 83 4.78 -3.82 -8.70
CA PHE A 83 3.99 -4.07 -7.49
C PHE A 83 4.34 -5.41 -6.83
N ALA A 84 4.51 -6.48 -7.61
CA ALA A 84 4.91 -7.79 -7.08
C ALA A 84 6.36 -7.88 -6.54
N LYS A 85 7.15 -6.80 -6.68
CA LYS A 85 8.53 -6.70 -6.17
C LYS A 85 8.64 -5.86 -4.90
N GLN A 86 7.51 -5.36 -4.40
CA GLN A 86 7.47 -4.59 -3.16
C GLN A 86 7.80 -5.48 -1.97
#